data_AF-A0A925ZBW5-F1
#
_entry.id   AF-A0A925ZBW5-F1
#
_cell.length_a   1.000
_cell.length_b   1.000
_cell.length_c   1.000
_cell.angle_alpha   90.00
_cell.angle_beta   90.00
_cell.angle_gamma   90.00
#
_symmetry.space_group_name_H-M   'P 1'
#
loop_
_entity.id
_entity.type
_entity.pdbx_description
1 polymer ?
#
loop_
_entity_poly.entity_id
_entity_poly.type
_entity_poly.pdbx_seq_one_letter_code
_entity_poly.pdbx_strand_id
1 'polypeptide(L)'
;MVVASLVSSAASSAFELKSAALTLVAVVLKTTDLARLSHALDERFGDAPELFDNDPVAIDLSFVRDAALPIDFVVLIHLLRGHRMLPVAVKAGSLQQMEDARAAGLAEGHGSAASACCRSPSRPAACSRWKTRAPRASPKGMAVASQQHRRHRAIAR
;
A
#
# COMPACT_ATOMS: atom_id res chain seq x y z
N MET A 1 1.67 8.59 -23.28
CA MET A 1 1.62 7.73 -24.49
C MET A 1 0.26 7.94 -25.13
N VAL A 2 0.22 8.27 -26.43
CA VAL A 2 -1.03 8.60 -27.14
C VAL A 2 -1.67 7.31 -27.66
N VAL A 3 -2.98 7.16 -27.49
CA VAL A 3 -3.75 6.15 -28.25
C VAL A 3 -4.42 6.84 -29.44
N ALA A 4 -4.05 6.43 -30.64
CA ALA A 4 -4.69 6.90 -31.87
C ALA A 4 -6.04 6.17 -32.04
N SER A 5 -7.13 6.92 -32.14
CA SER A 5 -8.42 6.35 -32.55
C SER A 5 -8.44 6.23 -34.07
N LEU A 6 -8.44 4.99 -34.58
CA LEU A 6 -8.68 4.71 -35.99
C LEU A 6 -10.17 4.43 -36.17
N VAL A 7 -10.86 5.31 -36.88
CA VAL A 7 -12.25 5.08 -37.28
C VAL A 7 -12.30 3.96 -38.34
N SER A 8 -13.04 2.89 -38.07
CA SER A 8 -13.16 1.77 -39.02
C SER A 8 -14.35 1.98 -39.96
N SER A 9 -14.14 1.71 -41.25
CA SER A 9 -15.21 1.71 -42.24
C SER A 9 -16.04 0.41 -42.13
N ALA A 10 -17.34 0.51 -42.41
CA ALA A 10 -18.37 -0.45 -42.00
C ALA A 10 -18.41 -1.80 -42.75
N ALA A 11 -17.25 -2.31 -43.20
CA ALA A 11 -17.11 -3.62 -43.85
C ALA A 11 -16.19 -4.60 -43.08
N SER A 12 -15.47 -4.15 -42.04
CA SER A 12 -14.57 -5.02 -41.27
C SER A 12 -14.27 -4.47 -39.87
N SER A 13 -14.91 -5.04 -38.83
CA SER A 13 -14.47 -4.89 -37.44
C SER A 13 -14.83 -6.13 -36.63
N ALA A 14 -14.16 -7.26 -36.90
CA ALA A 14 -14.23 -8.46 -36.07
C ALA A 14 -13.69 -8.24 -34.64
N PHE A 15 -12.96 -7.14 -34.43
CA PHE A 15 -12.48 -6.68 -33.13
C PHE A 15 -12.40 -5.14 -33.10
N GLU A 16 -12.38 -4.58 -31.90
CA GLU A 16 -12.04 -3.18 -31.62
C GLU A 16 -11.11 -3.16 -30.40
N LEU A 17 -10.06 -2.34 -30.42
CA LEU A 17 -9.16 -2.18 -29.28
C LEU A 17 -9.50 -0.91 -28.48
N LYS A 18 -9.98 -1.09 -27.25
CA LYS A 18 -10.20 -0.01 -26.28
C LYS A 18 -9.26 -0.17 -25.09
N SER A 19 -8.73 0.94 -24.58
CA SER A 19 -8.01 0.96 -23.30
C SER A 19 -8.99 0.78 -22.14
N ALA A 20 -8.65 -0.10 -21.20
CA ALA A 20 -9.36 -0.28 -19.95
C ALA A 20 -8.35 -0.30 -18.78
N ALA A 21 -8.83 0.05 -17.58
CA ALA A 21 -8.07 -0.12 -16.34
C ALA A 21 -8.86 -1.07 -15.43
N LEU A 22 -8.18 -2.09 -14.90
CA LEU A 22 -8.76 -3.03 -13.95
C LEU A 22 -8.24 -2.70 -12.54
N THR A 23 -9.15 -2.61 -11.58
CA THR A 23 -8.81 -2.56 -10.15
C THR A 23 -8.63 -3.99 -9.66
N LEU A 24 -7.45 -4.33 -9.17
CA LEU A 24 -7.10 -5.67 -8.69
C LEU A 24 -6.79 -5.65 -7.19
N VAL A 25 -7.10 -6.75 -6.50
CA VAL A 25 -6.59 -7.02 -5.15
C VAL A 25 -5.11 -7.39 -5.24
N ALA A 26 -4.29 -6.92 -4.30
CA ALA A 26 -2.86 -7.17 -4.26
C ALA A 26 -2.48 -8.17 -3.15
N VAL A 27 -1.92 -9.32 -3.53
CA VAL A 27 -1.27 -10.26 -2.61
C VAL A 27 0.15 -9.77 -2.33
N VAL A 28 0.35 -9.11 -1.19
CA VAL A 28 1.67 -8.59 -0.80
C VAL A 28 2.51 -9.70 -0.17
N LEU A 29 3.46 -10.23 -0.93
CA LEU A 29 4.30 -11.35 -0.53
C LEU A 29 5.34 -10.91 0.51
N LYS A 30 5.35 -11.58 1.67
CA LYS A 30 6.21 -11.24 2.84
C LYS A 30 7.38 -12.20 3.07
N THR A 31 7.42 -13.31 2.36
CA THR A 31 8.44 -14.37 2.47
C THR A 31 8.58 -15.05 1.11
N THR A 32 9.78 -15.52 0.77
CA THR A 32 9.99 -16.36 -0.44
C THR A 32 9.80 -17.86 -0.14
N ASP A 33 9.71 -18.23 1.14
CA ASP A 33 9.32 -19.57 1.59
C ASP A 33 7.83 -19.83 1.30
N LEU A 34 7.58 -20.62 0.24
CA LEU A 34 6.23 -20.95 -0.22
C LEU A 34 5.53 -21.99 0.66
N ALA A 35 6.25 -22.82 1.42
CA ALA A 35 5.65 -23.74 2.38
C ALA A 35 5.06 -22.96 3.57
N ARG A 36 5.82 -21.97 4.07
CA ARG A 36 5.31 -21.02 5.06
C ARG A 36 4.16 -20.16 4.53
N LEU A 37 4.18 -19.79 3.25
CA LEU A 37 3.07 -19.09 2.63
C LEU A 37 1.80 -19.95 2.59
N SER A 38 1.90 -21.23 2.21
CA SER A 38 0.77 -22.16 2.18
C SER A 38 0.09 -22.22 3.54
N HIS A 39 0.85 -22.54 4.59
CA HIS A 39 0.32 -22.62 5.96
C HIS A 39 -0.40 -21.34 6.38
N ALA A 40 0.14 -20.17 6.04
CA ALA A 40 -0.47 -18.88 6.37
C ALA A 40 -1.69 -18.51 5.51
N LEU A 41 -1.88 -19.14 4.34
CA LEU A 41 -3.11 -19.06 3.55
C LEU A 41 -4.15 -20.05 4.07
N ASP A 42 -3.74 -21.28 4.38
CA ASP A 42 -4.57 -22.32 4.99
C ASP A 42 -5.17 -21.86 6.34
N GLU A 43 -4.36 -21.33 7.26
CA GLU A 43 -4.83 -20.79 8.55
C GLU A 43 -5.80 -19.61 8.44
N ARG A 44 -5.76 -18.85 7.33
CA ARG A 44 -6.56 -17.63 7.15
C ARG A 44 -7.79 -17.81 6.27
N PHE A 45 -7.76 -18.77 5.37
CA PHE A 45 -8.74 -18.94 4.30
C PHE A 45 -9.19 -20.40 4.10
N GLY A 46 -8.57 -21.38 4.76
CA GLY A 46 -8.94 -22.79 4.64
C GLY A 46 -10.38 -23.09 5.08
N ASP A 47 -10.85 -22.43 6.14
CA ASP A 47 -12.24 -22.50 6.62
C ASP A 47 -13.21 -21.61 5.81
N ALA A 48 -12.72 -20.80 4.87
CA ALA A 48 -13.51 -19.88 4.05
C ALA A 48 -13.09 -19.90 2.56
N PRO A 49 -13.11 -21.08 1.89
CA PRO A 49 -12.62 -21.24 0.52
C PRO A 49 -13.48 -20.54 -0.54
N GLU A 50 -14.64 -20.00 -0.15
CA GLU A 50 -15.55 -19.21 -0.97
C GLU A 50 -15.30 -17.70 -0.89
N LEU A 51 -14.31 -17.24 -0.11
CA LEU A 51 -13.92 -15.82 -0.02
C LEU A 51 -13.42 -15.26 -1.37
N PHE A 52 -12.87 -16.11 -2.23
CA PHE A 52 -12.45 -15.77 -3.58
C PHE A 52 -13.18 -16.68 -4.59
N ASP A 53 -13.68 -16.10 -5.68
CA ASP A 53 -14.31 -16.86 -6.77
C ASP A 53 -13.54 -16.65 -8.09
N ASN A 54 -12.31 -17.16 -8.12
CA ASN A 54 -11.38 -16.98 -9.24
C ASN A 54 -11.00 -15.50 -9.46
N ASP A 55 -11.01 -14.70 -8.38
CA ASP A 55 -10.76 -13.26 -8.41
C ASP A 55 -9.38 -12.94 -8.98
N PRO A 56 -9.26 -11.99 -9.93
CA PRO A 56 -7.98 -11.61 -10.50
C PRO A 56 -7.15 -10.82 -9.48
N VAL A 57 -5.96 -11.34 -9.17
CA VAL A 57 -5.03 -10.73 -8.19
C VAL A 57 -3.69 -10.36 -8.82
N ALA A 58 -3.10 -9.28 -8.31
CA ALA A 58 -1.72 -8.91 -8.56
C ALA A 58 -0.83 -9.36 -7.40
N ILE A 59 0.36 -9.90 -7.70
CA ILE A 59 1.37 -10.24 -6.69
C ILE A 59 2.28 -9.03 -6.48
N ASP A 60 2.47 -8.60 -5.24
CA ASP A 60 3.33 -7.48 -4.87
C ASP A 60 4.56 -7.99 -4.12
N LEU A 61 5.72 -7.87 -4.77
CA LEU A 61 7.00 -8.38 -4.27
C LEU A 61 7.79 -7.35 -3.44
N SER A 62 7.23 -6.17 -3.18
CA SER A 62 7.95 -5.05 -2.52
C SER A 62 8.65 -5.40 -1.19
N PHE A 63 8.20 -6.43 -0.46
CA PHE A 63 8.81 -6.89 0.80
C PHE A 63 9.83 -8.02 0.64
N VAL A 64 9.89 -8.65 -0.54
CA VAL A 64 10.82 -9.75 -0.90
C VAL A 64 11.71 -9.40 -2.09
N ARG A 65 11.71 -8.14 -2.52
CA ARG A 65 12.45 -7.63 -3.67
C ARG A 65 13.94 -7.95 -3.63
N ASP A 66 14.52 -7.78 -2.44
CA ASP A 66 15.94 -7.97 -2.16
C ASP A 66 16.21 -9.30 -1.40
N ALA A 67 15.26 -10.24 -1.45
CA ALA A 67 15.44 -11.56 -0.84
C ALA A 67 16.50 -12.38 -1.58
N ALA A 68 17.40 -13.01 -0.83
CA ALA A 68 18.51 -13.78 -1.38
C ALA A 68 18.10 -15.14 -2.00
N LEU A 69 16.92 -15.66 -1.63
CA LEU A 69 16.38 -16.90 -2.19
C LEU A 69 15.43 -16.59 -3.35
N PRO A 70 15.51 -17.34 -4.47
CA PRO A 70 14.60 -17.17 -5.60
C PRO A 70 13.15 -17.53 -5.23
N ILE A 71 12.20 -17.07 -6.03
CA ILE A 71 10.77 -17.37 -5.90
C ILE A 71 10.40 -18.31 -7.04
N ASP A 72 9.89 -19.51 -6.72
CA ASP A 72 9.26 -20.36 -7.73
C ASP A 72 7.86 -19.81 -8.06
N PHE A 73 7.77 -19.03 -9.14
CA PHE A 73 6.52 -18.44 -9.57
C PHE A 73 5.50 -19.48 -10.04
N VAL A 74 5.93 -20.64 -10.55
CA VAL A 74 5.01 -21.70 -10.99
C VAL A 74 4.31 -22.30 -9.77
N VAL A 75 5.08 -22.66 -8.73
CA VAL A 75 4.53 -23.15 -7.46
C VAL A 75 3.66 -22.09 -6.77
N LEU A 76 4.09 -20.82 -6.78
CA LEU A 76 3.30 -19.70 -6.23
C LEU A 76 1.95 -19.52 -6.95
N ILE A 77 1.92 -19.62 -8.29
CA ILE A 77 0.67 -19.55 -9.07
C ILE A 77 -0.25 -20.73 -8.73
N HIS A 78 0.28 -21.94 -8.64
CA HIS A 78 -0.50 -23.12 -8.27
C HIS A 78 -1.08 -23.02 -6.85
N LEU A 79 -0.29 -22.54 -5.89
CA LEU A 79 -0.74 -22.31 -4.51
C LEU A 79 -1.89 -21.30 -4.46
N LEU A 80 -1.74 -20.13 -5.07
CA LEU A 80 -2.78 -19.09 -5.06
C LEU A 80 -4.07 -19.55 -5.79
N ARG A 81 -3.95 -20.34 -6.86
CA ARG A 81 -5.10 -20.97 -7.53
C ARG A 81 -5.80 -22.03 -6.67
N GLY A 82 -5.08 -22.71 -5.78
CA GLY A 82 -5.67 -23.60 -4.77
C GLY A 82 -6.68 -22.88 -3.87
N HIS A 83 -6.41 -21.62 -3.53
CA HIS A 83 -7.31 -20.74 -2.77
C HIS A 83 -8.24 -19.91 -3.67
N ARG A 84 -8.53 -20.38 -4.90
CA ARG A 84 -9.42 -19.72 -5.89
C ARG A 84 -9.04 -18.26 -6.21
N MET A 85 -7.78 -17.89 -6.11
CA MET A 85 -7.29 -16.64 -6.69
C MET A 85 -6.81 -16.88 -8.11
N LEU A 86 -6.91 -15.88 -8.98
CA LEU A 86 -6.33 -15.90 -10.33
C LEU A 86 -5.17 -14.90 -10.41
N PRO A 87 -3.91 -15.33 -10.19
CA PRO A 87 -2.76 -14.46 -10.39
C PRO A 87 -2.65 -14.07 -11.86
N VAL A 88 -2.71 -12.76 -12.14
CA VAL A 88 -2.64 -12.21 -13.50
C VAL A 88 -1.41 -11.32 -13.73
N ALA A 89 -0.85 -10.72 -12.67
CA ALA A 89 0.27 -9.80 -12.78
C ALA A 89 1.20 -9.82 -11.56
N VAL A 90 2.43 -9.37 -11.74
CA VAL A 90 3.43 -9.16 -10.65
C VAL A 90 3.92 -7.72 -10.67
N LYS A 91 4.20 -7.12 -9.52
CA LYS A 91 4.79 -5.79 -9.40
C LYS A 91 5.86 -5.69 -8.32
N ALA A 92 6.69 -4.65 -8.43
CA ALA A 92 7.69 -4.23 -7.45
C ALA A 92 8.81 -5.24 -7.13
N GLY A 93 9.03 -6.24 -7.98
CA GLY A 93 10.18 -7.15 -7.89
C GLY A 93 11.51 -6.53 -8.30
N SER A 94 12.59 -7.29 -8.14
CA SER A 94 13.87 -7.05 -8.82
C SER A 94 13.77 -7.43 -10.30
N LEU A 95 14.74 -7.02 -11.14
CA LEU A 95 14.71 -7.32 -12.58
C LEU A 95 14.53 -8.83 -12.85
N GLN A 96 15.35 -9.66 -12.18
CA GLN A 96 15.28 -11.12 -12.29
C GLN A 96 13.89 -11.66 -11.89
N GLN A 97 13.34 -11.21 -10.75
CA GLN A 97 12.01 -11.63 -10.30
C GLN A 97 10.90 -11.27 -11.30
N MET A 98 11.02 -10.13 -11.99
CA MET A 98 10.06 -9.73 -13.02
C MET A 98 10.21 -10.57 -14.30
N GLU A 99 11.44 -10.95 -14.68
CA GLU A 99 11.71 -11.86 -15.79
C GLU A 99 11.20 -13.28 -15.51
N ASP A 100 11.47 -13.82 -14.31
CA ASP A 100 11.01 -15.14 -13.88
C ASP A 100 9.47 -15.20 -13.81
N ALA A 101 8.84 -14.15 -13.27
CA ALA A 101 7.37 -14.02 -13.27
C ALA A 101 6.77 -13.99 -14.67
N ARG A 102 7.42 -13.29 -15.61
CA ARG A 102 7.02 -13.23 -17.02
C ARG A 102 7.18 -14.59 -17.71
N ALA A 103 8.26 -15.32 -17.41
CA ALA A 103 8.48 -16.68 -17.90
C ALA A 103 7.40 -17.66 -17.39
N ALA A 104 6.90 -17.45 -16.16
CA ALA A 104 5.75 -18.17 -15.60
C ALA A 104 4.37 -17.69 -16.13
N GLY A 105 4.34 -16.74 -17.07
CA GLY A 105 3.12 -16.27 -17.74
C GLY A 105 2.37 -15.14 -17.04
N LEU A 106 2.96 -14.46 -16.05
CA LEU A 106 2.36 -13.31 -15.38
C LEU A 106 2.69 -11.99 -16.10
N ALA A 107 1.73 -11.08 -16.17
CA ALA A 107 1.95 -9.76 -16.74
C ALA A 107 2.76 -8.83 -15.81
N GLU A 108 3.44 -7.84 -16.37
CA GLU A 108 4.05 -6.78 -15.56
C GLU A 108 2.99 -5.78 -15.07
N GLY A 109 2.74 -5.81 -13.75
CA GLY A 109 1.82 -4.94 -13.04
C GLY A 109 2.41 -3.55 -12.84
N HIS A 110 2.07 -2.64 -13.75
CA HIS A 110 2.40 -1.23 -13.60
C HIS A 110 1.44 -0.62 -12.58
N GLY A 111 1.93 -0.37 -11.36
CA GLY A 111 1.14 0.31 -10.35
C GLY A 111 0.77 1.71 -10.84
N SER A 112 -0.52 1.95 -11.12
CA SER A 112 -1.03 3.31 -11.22
C SER A 112 -0.79 3.96 -9.86
N ALA A 113 0.20 4.85 -9.78
CA ALA A 113 0.35 5.74 -8.66
C ALA A 113 -0.89 6.63 -8.65
N ALA A 114 -1.92 6.22 -7.90
CA ALA A 114 -3.14 6.97 -7.70
C ALA A 114 -2.73 8.39 -7.31
N SER A 115 -3.02 9.33 -8.22
CA SER A 115 -2.21 10.53 -8.37
C SER A 115 -2.04 11.26 -7.04
N ALA A 116 -0.81 11.35 -6.54
CA ALA A 116 -0.47 12.14 -5.35
C ALA A 116 -0.59 13.67 -5.60
N CYS A 117 -1.29 14.07 -6.66
CA CYS A 117 -1.42 15.42 -7.18
C CYS A 117 -2.64 16.17 -6.60
N CYS A 118 -2.89 16.04 -5.29
CA CYS A 118 -3.69 17.02 -4.52
C CYS A 118 -3.54 16.92 -3.00
N ARG A 119 -2.32 16.67 -2.49
CA ARG A 119 -1.96 17.10 -1.11
C ARG A 119 -0.91 18.20 -1.14
N SER A 120 -1.28 19.33 -1.74
CA SER A 120 -0.75 20.60 -1.25
C SER A 120 -1.15 20.72 0.23
N PRO A 121 -0.23 21.07 1.16
CA PRO A 121 -0.60 21.32 2.54
C PRO A 121 -1.38 22.63 2.60
N SER A 122 -2.69 22.55 2.34
CA SER A 122 -3.61 23.67 2.53
C SER A 122 -3.59 24.05 4.01
N ARG A 123 -2.85 25.13 4.31
CA ARG A 123 -2.79 25.83 5.59
C ARG A 123 -4.19 25.82 6.24
N PRO A 124 -4.34 25.36 7.50
CA PRO A 124 -5.66 25.09 8.06
C PRO A 124 -6.53 26.35 7.99
N ALA A 125 -7.62 26.26 7.23
CA ALA A 125 -8.63 27.30 7.18
C ALA A 125 -9.29 27.36 8.56
N ALA A 126 -9.04 28.45 9.29
CA ALA A 126 -9.60 28.66 10.62
C ALA A 126 -11.13 28.67 10.53
N CYS A 127 -11.76 27.62 11.07
CA CYS A 127 -13.21 27.54 11.13
C CYS A 127 -13.73 28.68 12.00
N SER A 128 -14.64 29.48 11.43
CA SER A 128 -15.17 30.67 12.06
C SER A 128 -15.84 30.36 13.40
N ARG A 129 -15.43 31.05 14.47
CA ARG A 129 -16.25 31.12 15.69
C ARG A 129 -16.30 32.54 16.24
N TRP A 130 -17.49 33.12 16.10
CA TRP A 130 -18.15 34.16 16.92
C TRP A 130 -17.27 35.21 17.65
N LYS A 131 -17.37 36.47 17.22
CA LYS A 131 -16.98 37.62 18.04
C LYS A 131 -18.08 37.91 19.06
N THR A 132 -17.90 37.51 20.31
CA THR A 132 -18.59 38.13 21.44
C THR A 132 -17.65 39.13 22.10
N ARG A 133 -18.16 40.33 22.38
CA ARG A 133 -17.37 41.49 22.78
C ARG A 133 -17.36 41.65 24.31
N ALA A 134 -16.20 42.09 24.80
CA ALA A 134 -15.97 42.88 26.03
C ALA A 134 -15.69 42.10 27.35
N PRO A 135 -15.11 42.77 28.38
CA PRO A 135 -14.51 44.10 28.41
C PRO A 135 -13.01 44.11 28.79
N ARG A 136 -12.44 45.32 28.92
CA ARG A 136 -11.03 45.64 29.18
C ARG A 136 -10.78 45.80 30.69
N ALA A 137 -9.78 45.13 31.25
CA ALA A 137 -9.18 45.49 32.54
C ALA A 137 -7.70 45.08 32.65
N SER A 138 -6.90 45.96 33.24
CA SER A 138 -5.54 45.78 33.78
C SER A 138 -5.45 46.77 34.97
N PRO A 139 -4.47 46.72 35.91
CA PRO A 139 -3.18 46.02 35.82
C PRO A 139 -2.61 45.44 37.15
N LYS A 140 -1.33 45.00 37.11
CA LYS A 140 -0.30 44.95 38.19
C LYS A 140 -0.51 44.06 39.44
N GLY A 141 0.51 43.24 39.73
CA GLY A 141 0.80 42.61 41.04
C GLY A 141 2.21 41.98 41.03
N MET A 142 3.03 42.23 42.07
CA MET A 142 4.45 41.83 42.18
C MET A 142 4.65 40.58 43.06
N ALA A 143 5.72 39.81 42.77
CA ALA A 143 6.58 38.97 43.66
C ALA A 143 5.89 37.95 44.62
N VAL A 144 6.40 36.73 44.85
CA VAL A 144 7.43 36.29 45.83
C VAL A 144 7.30 34.73 45.87
N ALA A 145 8.29 33.83 46.03
CA ALA A 145 9.75 33.87 46.22
C ALA A 145 10.44 32.72 45.44
N SER A 146 11.77 32.71 45.41
CA SER A 146 12.61 31.55 45.08
C SER A 146 12.96 30.73 46.34
N GLN A 147 12.66 29.42 46.38
CA GLN A 147 13.03 28.56 47.50
C GLN A 147 13.97 27.42 47.08
N GLN A 148 15.24 27.55 47.46
CA GLN A 148 16.36 26.78 46.95
C GLN A 148 16.65 25.55 47.84
N HIS A 149 15.95 24.45 47.59
CA HIS A 149 16.12 23.19 48.35
C HIS A 149 17.33 22.36 47.88
N ARG A 150 18.57 22.82 48.13
CA ARG A 150 19.75 21.93 48.12
C ARG A 150 19.86 21.21 49.47
N ARG A 151 19.33 19.99 49.52
CA ARG A 151 19.42 19.11 50.69
C ARG A 151 20.83 18.50 50.85
N HIS A 152 21.31 18.54 52.10
CA HIS A 152 22.18 17.56 52.78
C HIS A 152 23.53 17.13 52.17
N ARG A 153 24.61 17.50 52.88
CA ARG A 153 25.64 16.64 53.53
C ARG A 153 26.87 17.53 53.83
N ALA A 154 27.65 17.38 54.90
CA ALA A 154 27.56 16.57 56.13
C ALA A 154 28.67 17.04 57.12
N ILE A 155 28.91 16.26 58.19
CA ILE A 155 30.17 16.11 58.97
C ILE A 155 30.30 16.93 60.27
N ALA A 156 30.64 16.17 61.34
CA ALA A 156 31.25 16.58 62.62
C ALA A 156 30.40 17.43 63.60
N ARG A 157 30.53 17.25 64.93
CA ARG A 157 31.44 16.38 65.70
C ARG A 157 30.80 15.97 67.02
#